data_AF-A0A8B7IKW3-F1
#
_entry.id   AF-A0A8B7IKW3-F1
#
_cell.length_a   1.000
_cell.length_b   1.000
_cell.length_c   1.000
_cell.angle_alpha   90.00
_cell.angle_beta   90.00
_cell.angle_gamma   90.00
#
_symmetry.space_group_name_H-M   'P 1'
#
loop_
_entity.id
_entity.type
_entity.pdbx_description
1 polymer ?
#
loop_
_entity_poly.entity_id
_entity_poly.type
_entity_poly.pdbx_seq_one_letter_code
_entity_poly.pdbx_strand_id
1 'polypeptide(L)'
;MINKSLEKGDSQPVLMILQSKFGLRVIPEYAETYFKTLSEAKKLKTKDSNESPWIKLVMKDMCDYYYNVETEEGTCVAPEGVVPKTSWLTGQEIQ
;
A
#
# COMPACT_ATOMS: atom_id res chain seq x y z
N MET A 1 4.45 3.00 -3.40
CA MET A 1 5.46 2.43 -4.32
C MET A 1 5.29 0.91 -4.46
N ILE A 2 5.31 0.11 -3.38
CA ILE A 2 5.02 -1.35 -3.43
C ILE A 2 3.73 -1.68 -4.20
N ASN A 3 2.60 -1.04 -3.86
CA ASN A 3 1.33 -1.28 -4.57
C ASN A 3 1.40 -1.01 -6.09
N LYS A 4 2.14 0.02 -6.52
CA LYS A 4 2.35 0.35 -7.94
C LYS A 4 3.23 -0.73 -8.61
N SER A 5 4.23 -1.25 -7.90
CA SER A 5 5.09 -2.33 -8.40
C SER A 5 4.34 -3.66 -8.51
N LEU A 6 3.48 -3.99 -7.54
CA LEU A 6 2.61 -5.18 -7.59
C LEU A 6 1.66 -5.13 -8.79
N GLU A 7 1.10 -3.95 -9.12
CA GLU A 7 0.25 -3.76 -10.31
C GLU A 7 1.02 -3.97 -11.63
N LYS A 8 2.30 -3.63 -11.65
CA LYS A 8 3.19 -3.83 -12.81
C LYS A 8 3.78 -5.24 -12.88
N GLY A 9 3.55 -6.08 -11.87
CA GLY A 9 4.18 -7.40 -11.76
C GLY A 9 5.69 -7.35 -11.54
N ASP A 10 6.23 -6.22 -11.08
CA ASP A 10 7.67 -6.01 -10.92
C ASP A 10 8.10 -6.29 -9.48
N SER A 11 8.81 -7.40 -9.28
CA SER A 11 9.23 -7.86 -7.95
C SER A 11 10.47 -7.15 -7.43
N GLN A 12 11.37 -6.67 -8.31
CA GLN A 12 12.65 -6.08 -7.89
C GLN A 12 12.47 -4.84 -7.00
N PRO A 13 11.62 -3.84 -7.35
CA PRO A 13 11.38 -2.69 -6.49
C PRO A 13 10.71 -3.05 -5.18
N VAL A 14 9.82 -4.06 -5.17
CA VAL A 14 9.14 -4.50 -3.94
C VAL A 14 10.17 -5.01 -2.94
N LEU A 15 11.07 -5.89 -3.38
CA LEU A 15 12.10 -6.48 -2.52
C LEU A 15 13.08 -5.43 -1.98
N MET A 16 13.51 -4.50 -2.83
CA MET A 16 14.39 -3.40 -2.43
C MET A 16 13.73 -2.49 -1.38
N ILE A 17 12.43 -2.22 -1.51
CA ILE A 17 11.69 -1.42 -0.51
C ILE A 17 11.52 -2.18 0.80
N LEU A 18 11.23 -3.49 0.76
CA LEU A 18 11.13 -4.32 1.97
C LEU A 18 12.44 -4.33 2.76
N GLN A 19 13.57 -4.47 2.06
CA GLN A 19 14.89 -4.42 2.69
C GLN A 19 15.23 -3.04 3.27
N SER A 20 14.96 -1.97 2.52
CA SER A 20 15.38 -0.61 2.92
C SER A 20 14.45 0.06 3.93
N LYS A 21 13.14 -0.02 3.74
CA LYS A 21 12.16 0.72 4.58
C LYS A 21 11.65 -0.06 5.77
N PHE A 22 11.55 -1.38 5.66
CA PHE A 22 11.00 -2.22 6.74
C PHE A 22 12.09 -2.95 7.52
N GLY A 23 13.36 -2.84 7.11
CA GLY A 23 14.48 -3.52 7.77
C GLY A 23 14.37 -5.05 7.72
N LEU A 24 13.46 -5.57 6.89
CA LEU A 24 13.28 -7.00 6.73
C LEU A 24 14.50 -7.53 5.99
N ARG A 25 15.26 -8.43 6.63
CA ARG A 25 16.26 -9.23 5.90
C ARG A 25 15.49 -10.13 4.95
N VAL A 26 15.29 -9.65 3.72
CA VAL A 26 14.82 -10.49 2.64
C VAL A 26 15.94 -11.46 2.34
N ILE A 27 15.80 -12.66 2.89
CA ILE A 27 16.59 -13.83 2.51
C ILE A 27 16.26 -14.10 1.03
N PRO A 28 17.23 -14.05 0.09
CA PRO A 28 16.97 -14.15 -1.35
C PRO A 28 16.10 -15.35 -1.74
N GLU A 29 16.21 -16.46 -1.01
CA GLU A 29 15.45 -17.68 -1.19
C GLU A 29 13.94 -17.52 -0.90
N TYR A 30 13.55 -16.51 -0.11
CA TYR A 30 12.15 -16.20 0.23
C TYR A 30 11.61 -14.97 -0.49
N ALA A 31 12.43 -14.28 -1.27
CA ALA A 31 12.04 -13.08 -2.00
C ALA A 31 10.79 -13.30 -2.88
N GLU A 32 10.78 -14.41 -3.61
CA GLU A 32 9.64 -14.79 -4.45
C GLU A 32 8.38 -15.05 -3.62
N THR A 33 8.52 -15.70 -2.45
CA THR A 33 7.42 -15.96 -1.53
C THR A 33 6.81 -14.65 -1.02
N TYR A 34 7.63 -13.69 -0.57
CA TYR A 34 7.14 -12.37 -0.13
C TYR A 34 6.36 -11.65 -1.22
N PHE A 35 6.92 -11.59 -2.42
CA PHE A 35 6.24 -10.95 -3.55
C PHE A 35 4.91 -11.64 -3.88
N LYS A 36 4.89 -12.98 -3.88
CA LYS A 36 3.68 -13.76 -4.13
C LYS A 36 2.62 -13.53 -3.07
N THR A 37 2.98 -13.57 -1.78
CA THR A 37 2.06 -13.32 -0.67
C THR A 37 1.46 -11.91 -0.75
N LEU A 38 2.27 -10.88 -1.02
CA LEU A 38 1.77 -9.52 -1.20
C LEU A 38 0.86 -9.40 -2.43
N SER A 39 1.18 -10.09 -3.52
CA SER A 39 0.35 -10.13 -4.72
C SER A 39 -1.00 -10.81 -4.47
N GLU A 40 -1.01 -11.90 -3.71
CA GLU A 40 -2.23 -12.61 -3.31
C GLU A 40 -3.08 -11.77 -2.35
N ALA A 41 -2.45 -11.15 -1.34
CA ALA A 41 -3.14 -10.24 -0.42
C ALA A 41 -3.80 -9.06 -1.16
N LYS A 42 -3.10 -8.48 -2.15
CA LYS A 42 -3.68 -7.40 -2.97
C LYS A 42 -4.87 -7.88 -3.80
N LYS A 43 -4.86 -9.12 -4.32
CA LYS A 43 -6.00 -9.69 -5.06
C LYS A 43 -7.24 -9.89 -4.19
N LEU A 44 -7.06 -10.09 -2.88
CA LEU A 44 -8.15 -10.23 -1.92
C LEU A 44 -8.79 -8.89 -1.52
N LYS A 45 -8.13 -7.75 -1.81
CA LYS A 45 -8.70 -6.43 -1.55
C LYS A 45 -9.93 -6.21 -2.42
N THR A 46 -11.01 -5.74 -1.80
CA THR A 46 -12.17 -5.24 -2.52
C THR A 46 -11.86 -3.89 -3.14
N LYS A 47 -12.07 -3.77 -4.45
CA LYS A 47 -11.95 -2.51 -5.19
C LYS A 47 -13.35 -1.93 -5.39
N ASP A 48 -13.57 -0.71 -4.89
CA ASP A 48 -14.74 0.07 -5.29
C ASP A 48 -14.51 0.61 -6.71
N SER A 49 -15.54 0.55 -7.56
CA SER A 49 -15.44 1.05 -8.95
C SER A 49 -15.14 2.55 -9.01
N ASN A 50 -15.51 3.30 -7.97
CA ASN A 50 -15.35 4.75 -7.88
C ASN A 50 -14.32 5.15 -6.81
N GLU A 51 -13.40 4.26 -6.43
CA GLU A 51 -12.36 4.61 -5.46
C GLU A 51 -11.51 5.79 -5.96
N SER A 52 -11.30 6.76 -5.08
CA SER A 52 -10.43 7.91 -5.30
C SER A 52 -8.95 7.52 -5.14
N PRO A 53 -7.97 8.40 -5.46
CA PRO A 53 -6.56 8.13 -5.19
C PRO A 53 -6.17 8.28 -3.71
N TRP A 54 -7.12 8.60 -2.82
CA TRP A 54 -6.84 8.85 -1.41
C TRP A 54 -6.88 7.56 -0.60
N ILE A 55 -5.77 7.21 0.05
CA ILE A 55 -5.74 6.18 1.08
C ILE A 55 -6.11 6.81 2.41
N LYS A 56 -7.02 6.17 3.16
CA LYS A 56 -7.34 6.54 4.54
C LYS A 56 -6.50 5.70 5.51
N LEU A 57 -5.73 6.36 6.36
CA LEU A 57 -4.94 5.76 7.44
C LEU A 57 -5.58 6.15 8.77
N VAL A 58 -6.18 5.17 9.46
CA VAL A 58 -6.77 5.38 10.78
C VAL A 58 -5.67 5.29 11.82
N MET A 59 -5.40 6.40 12.50
CA MET A 59 -4.42 6.46 13.58
C MET A 59 -5.16 6.47 14.92
N LYS A 60 -4.77 5.57 15.84
CA LYS A 60 -5.38 5.51 17.16
C LYS A 60 -5.10 6.83 17.91
N ASP A 61 -6.14 7.42 18.47
CA ASP A 61 -6.10 8.67 19.24
C ASP A 61 -5.64 9.92 18.46
N MET A 62 -5.63 9.86 17.12
CA MET A 62 -5.30 10.98 16.22
C MET A 62 -6.36 11.15 15.11
N CYS A 63 -6.26 12.23 14.33
CA CYS A 63 -7.08 12.41 13.15
C CYS A 63 -6.84 11.30 12.12
N ASP A 64 -7.89 10.94 11.39
CA ASP A 64 -7.77 10.14 10.18
C ASP A 64 -6.87 10.87 9.18
N TYR A 65 -5.82 10.21 8.73
CA TYR A 65 -4.89 10.79 7.77
C TYR A 65 -5.19 10.29 6.36
N TYR A 66 -5.29 11.21 5.42
CA TYR A 66 -5.55 10.93 4.01
C TYR A 66 -4.30 11.21 3.20
N TYR A 67 -3.88 10.23 2.41
CA TYR A 67 -2.72 10.33 1.53
C TYR A 67 -3.11 10.11 0.07
N ASN A 68 -2.82 11.07 -0.80
CA ASN A 68 -3.08 10.96 -2.23
C ASN A 68 -1.88 10.29 -2.93
N VAL A 69 -2.13 9.15 -3.58
CA VAL A 69 -1.05 8.37 -4.20
C VAL A 69 -0.57 8.90 -5.55
N GLU A 70 -1.26 9.87 -6.11
CA GLU A 70 -0.95 10.52 -7.38
C GLU A 70 -0.20 11.83 -7.17
N THR A 71 -0.68 12.68 -6.24
CA THR A 71 -0.07 13.99 -5.94
C THR A 71 0.97 13.94 -4.81
N GLU A 72 1.02 12.82 -4.07
CA GLU A 72 1.87 12.65 -2.88
C GLU A 72 1.51 13.60 -1.73
N GLU A 73 0.32 14.21 -1.77
CA GLU A 73 -0.18 15.10 -0.73
C GLU A 73 -0.77 14.33 0.45
N GLY A 74 -0.72 14.96 1.62
CA GLY A 74 -1.20 14.43 2.88
C GLY A 74 -2.05 15.44 3.63
N THR A 75 -3.14 14.99 4.24
CA THR A 75 -4.04 15.86 5.03
C THR A 75 -4.77 15.09 6.13
N CYS A 76 -5.07 15.77 7.23
CA CYS A 76 -5.99 15.28 8.27
C CYS A 76 -7.44 15.75 8.05
N VAL A 77 -7.70 16.50 6.98
CA VAL A 77 -9.05 16.94 6.59
C VAL A 77 -9.54 16.02 5.49
N ALA A 78 -10.68 15.37 5.71
CA ALA A 78 -11.29 14.50 4.72
C ALA A 78 -11.57 15.28 3.42
N PRO A 79 -11.02 14.86 2.27
CA PRO A 79 -11.37 15.46 0.99
C PRO A 79 -12.87 15.30 0.69
N GLU A 80 -13.46 16.28 0.02
CA GLU A 80 -14.88 16.28 -0.28
C GLU A 80 -15.28 15.07 -1.15
N GLY A 81 -16.32 14.34 -0.72
CA GLY A 81 -16.82 13.17 -1.45
C GLY A 81 -15.85 11.99 -1.53
N VAL A 82 -14.81 11.93 -0.69
CA VAL A 82 -13.77 10.91 -0.78
C VAL A 82 -14.33 9.49 -0.62
N VAL A 83 -14.10 8.66 -1.63
CA VAL A 83 -14.21 7.19 -1.54
C VAL A 83 -12.79 6.64 -1.39
N PRO A 84 -12.37 6.16 -0.21
CA PRO A 84 -10.99 5.76 0.01
C PRO A 84 -10.54 4.63 -0.91
N LYS A 85 -9.27 4.64 -1.28
CA LYS A 85 -8.60 3.59 -2.04
C LYS A 85 -8.42 2.35 -1.18
N THR A 86 -9.36 1.42 -1.24
CA THR A 86 -9.32 0.16 -0.49
C THR A 86 -8.56 -0.95 -1.24
N SER A 87 -8.33 -0.78 -2.55
CA SER A 87 -7.60 -1.76 -3.37
C SER A 87 -6.10 -1.86 -3.08
N TRP A 88 -5.54 -0.93 -2.29
CA TRP A 88 -4.12 -0.89 -1.95
C TRP A 88 -3.83 -1.47 -0.57
N LEU A 89 -2.73 -2.20 -0.46
CA LEU A 89 -2.18 -2.65 0.81
C LEU A 89 -1.66 -1.43 1.61
N THR A 90 -1.99 -1.38 2.89
CA THR A 90 -1.46 -0.40 3.85
C THR A 90 -0.10 -0.85 4.39
N GLY A 91 0.63 0.05 5.05
CA GLY A 91 1.92 -0.29 5.67
C GLY A 91 1.82 -1.43 6.70
N GLN A 92 0.73 -1.46 7.47
CA GLN A 92 0.46 -2.52 8.45
C GLN A 92 0.22 -3.89 7.80
N GLU A 93 -0.35 -3.94 6.60
CA GLU A 93 -0.59 -5.20 5.86
C GLU A 93 0.65 -5.70 5.13
N ILE A 94 1.67 -4.84 4.96
CA ILE A 94 2.93 -5.18 4.30
C ILE A 94 3.98 -5.71 5.29
N GLN A 95 3.90 -5.29 6.57
CA GLN A 95 4.77 -5.72 7.66
C GLN A 95 4.38 -7.12 8.17
#